data_AF-A0A2U2DH11-F1
#
_entry.id   AF-A0A2U2DH11-F1
#
_cell.length_a   1.000
_cell.length_b   1.000
_cell.length_c   1.000
_cell.angle_alpha   90.00
_cell.angle_beta   90.00
_cell.angle_gamma   90.00
#
_symmetry.space_group_name_H-M   'P 1'
#
loop_
_entity.id
_entity.type
_entity.pdbx_description
1 polymer ?
#
loop_
_entity_poly.entity_id
_entity_poly.type
_entity_poly.pdbx_seq_one_letter_code
_entity_poly.pdbx_strand_id
1 'polypeptide(L)'
;MTRLASKTEPRFSDALFNAQGKPLDVLKQVYGYSAFRGKQQQVVEHVVAGRDAVVLFPTGAGKSLCFQVPALCRKGVGIVVSPLIALMRDQVEALKQLGVRAAALNSSLSRDEFFAVRDAISSGTLDLLYVTPERIVTDGFRELIGKADIALFAIDEAHCFPVFTVSGLKQKVSATH
;
A
#
# COMPACT_ATOMS: atom_id res chain seq x y z
N MET A 1 -8.79 11.78 36.80
CA MET A 1 -8.74 10.58 35.94
C MET A 1 -7.78 10.85 34.80
N THR A 2 -6.53 10.41 34.95
CA THR A 2 -5.46 10.63 33.97
C THR A 2 -5.76 9.82 32.71
N ARG A 3 -5.99 10.51 31.59
CA ARG A 3 -6.19 9.91 30.27
C ARG A 3 -4.92 9.11 29.94
N LEU A 4 -5.01 7.77 29.93
CA LEU A 4 -3.95 6.95 29.35
C LEU A 4 -3.83 7.37 27.88
N ALA A 5 -2.76 8.09 27.53
CA ALA A 5 -2.34 8.18 26.16
C ALA A 5 -2.08 6.73 25.72
N SER A 6 -2.89 6.21 24.78
CA SER A 6 -2.59 4.94 24.15
C SER A 6 -1.21 5.08 23.52
N LYS A 7 -0.21 4.38 24.07
CA LYS A 7 1.10 4.25 23.44
C LYS A 7 0.84 3.61 22.08
N THR A 8 0.85 4.42 21.05
CA THR A 8 0.60 3.98 19.69
C THR A 8 1.86 3.26 19.25
N GLU A 9 1.78 1.95 19.04
CA GLU A 9 2.91 1.17 18.52
C GLU A 9 3.32 1.74 17.15
N PRO A 10 4.61 2.01 16.91
CA PRO A 10 5.07 2.55 15.64
C PRO A 10 4.79 1.58 14.50
N ARG A 11 4.84 2.07 13.26
CA ARG A 11 4.68 1.15 12.14
C ARG A 11 5.81 0.13 12.02
N PHE A 12 5.57 -1.03 11.42
CA PHE A 12 6.64 -1.99 11.10
C PHE A 12 7.68 -1.28 10.24
N SER A 13 7.21 -0.55 9.23
CA SER A 13 8.03 0.34 8.42
C SER A 13 8.78 1.37 9.26
N ASP A 14 8.10 2.10 10.16
CA ASP A 14 8.72 3.14 10.99
C ASP A 14 9.74 2.58 12.01
N ALA A 15 9.55 1.34 12.45
CA ALA A 15 10.41 0.66 13.41
C ALA A 15 11.69 0.09 12.76
N LEU A 16 11.56 -0.43 11.52
CA LEU A 16 12.70 -0.95 10.76
C LEU A 16 13.47 0.14 10.02
N PHE A 17 12.73 1.11 9.49
CA PHE A 17 13.25 2.19 8.70
C PHE A 17 12.86 3.50 9.38
N ASN A 18 13.83 4.30 9.80
CA ASN A 18 13.55 5.71 10.12
C ASN A 18 12.75 6.33 8.95
N ALA A 19 11.97 7.39 9.22
CA ALA A 19 10.91 7.95 8.37
C ALA A 19 11.21 8.19 6.85
N GLN A 20 12.43 7.95 6.37
CA GLN A 20 12.81 7.85 4.96
C GLN A 20 13.74 6.64 4.67
N GLY A 21 13.24 5.42 4.83
CA GLY A 21 13.98 4.22 4.42
C GLY A 21 14.34 4.26 2.93
N LYS A 22 15.61 4.01 2.57
CA LYS A 22 15.97 3.91 1.15
C LYS A 22 15.27 2.68 0.56
N PRO A 23 14.71 2.76 -0.66
CA PRO A 23 13.94 1.65 -1.22
C PRO A 23 14.70 0.32 -1.30
N LEU A 24 16.01 0.38 -1.54
CA LEU A 24 16.86 -0.80 -1.58
C LEU A 24 17.02 -1.47 -0.20
N ASP A 25 16.99 -0.69 0.88
CA ASP A 25 17.09 -1.24 2.24
C ASP A 25 15.80 -1.97 2.60
N VAL A 26 14.65 -1.41 2.23
CA VAL A 26 13.35 -2.07 2.36
C VAL A 26 13.31 -3.38 1.56
N LEU A 27 13.76 -3.33 0.31
CA LEU A 27 13.83 -4.52 -0.54
C LEU A 27 14.67 -5.64 0.08
N LYS A 28 15.83 -5.29 0.64
CA LYS A 28 16.74 -6.25 1.26
C LYS A 28 16.21 -6.79 2.59
N GLN A 29 15.76 -5.92 3.48
CA GLN A 29 15.38 -6.31 4.84
C GLN A 29 14.01 -7.01 4.90
N VAL A 30 13.05 -6.58 4.08
CA VAL A 30 11.70 -7.15 4.09
C VAL A 30 11.59 -8.33 3.14
N TYR A 31 12.17 -8.24 1.93
CA TYR A 31 11.98 -9.26 0.89
C TYR A 31 13.21 -10.13 0.65
N GLY A 32 14.37 -9.82 1.25
CA GLY A 32 15.59 -10.59 1.07
C GLY A 32 16.24 -10.44 -0.32
N TYR A 33 15.78 -9.52 -1.17
CA TYR A 33 16.35 -9.33 -2.51
C TYR A 33 17.49 -8.32 -2.50
N SER A 34 18.59 -8.67 -3.15
CA SER A 34 19.80 -7.84 -3.19
C SER A 34 19.70 -6.62 -4.12
N ALA A 35 18.84 -6.68 -5.14
CA ALA A 35 18.63 -5.63 -6.12
C ALA A 35 17.24 -5.73 -6.77
N PHE A 36 16.74 -4.58 -7.23
CA PHE A 36 15.55 -4.50 -8.08
C PHE A 36 15.84 -5.09 -9.48
N ARG A 37 14.80 -5.58 -10.15
CA ARG A 37 14.89 -6.13 -11.50
C ARG A 37 14.45 -5.09 -12.54
N GLY A 38 15.24 -4.95 -13.61
CA GLY A 38 14.90 -4.10 -14.75
C GLY A 38 14.55 -2.66 -14.34
N LYS A 39 13.38 -2.17 -14.76
CA LYS A 39 12.91 -0.79 -14.48
C LYS A 39 12.24 -0.62 -13.10
N GLN A 40 12.19 -1.66 -12.26
CA GLN A 40 11.52 -1.59 -10.95
C GLN A 40 12.09 -0.47 -10.07
N GLN A 41 13.42 -0.34 -9.99
CA GLN A 41 14.06 0.66 -9.14
C GLN A 41 13.62 2.08 -9.50
N GLN A 42 13.64 2.41 -10.79
CA GLN A 42 13.27 3.73 -11.30
C GLN A 42 11.81 4.05 -10.94
N VAL A 43 10.91 3.09 -11.10
CA VAL A 43 9.50 3.24 -10.72
C VAL A 43 9.37 3.46 -9.21
N VAL A 44 10.03 2.63 -8.40
CA VAL A 44 9.95 2.71 -6.94
C VAL A 44 10.47 4.06 -6.44
N GLU A 45 11.64 4.49 -6.88
CA GLU A 45 12.21 5.80 -6.54
C GLU A 45 11.31 6.95 -7.00
N HIS A 46 10.64 6.79 -8.14
CA HIS A 46 9.68 7.77 -8.63
C HIS A 46 8.46 7.91 -7.72
N VAL A 47 7.86 6.79 -7.30
CA VAL A 47 6.67 6.78 -6.43
C VAL A 47 7.02 7.19 -4.99
N VAL A 48 8.20 6.81 -4.49
CA VAL A 48 8.70 7.25 -3.18
C VAL A 48 8.88 8.76 -3.12
N ALA A 49 9.31 9.39 -4.22
CA ALA A 49 9.39 10.84 -4.35
C ALA A 49 8.03 11.56 -4.40
N GLY A 50 6.91 10.84 -4.25
CA GLY A 50 5.58 11.44 -4.25
C GLY A 50 4.98 11.66 -5.63
N ARG A 51 5.57 11.09 -6.68
CA ARG A 51 5.11 11.26 -8.08
C ARG A 51 4.25 10.07 -8.54
N ASP A 52 3.38 10.33 -9.50
CA ASP A 52 2.49 9.33 -10.07
C ASP A 52 3.18 8.48 -11.13
N ALA A 53 2.83 7.19 -11.19
CA ALA A 53 3.38 6.27 -12.18
C ALA A 53 2.30 5.33 -12.72
N VAL A 54 2.38 5.04 -14.02
CA VAL A 54 1.65 3.93 -14.66
C VAL A 54 2.67 2.85 -14.99
N VAL A 55 2.50 1.67 -14.41
CA VAL A 55 3.47 0.58 -14.52
C VAL A 55 2.90 -0.54 -15.38
N LEU A 56 3.51 -0.75 -16.54
CA LEU A 56 3.15 -1.81 -17.49
C LEU A 56 4.27 -2.85 -17.51
N PHE A 57 4.22 -3.82 -16.61
CA PHE A 57 5.09 -5.00 -16.69
C PHE A 57 4.28 -6.24 -17.06
N PRO A 58 4.91 -7.30 -17.60
CA PRO A 58 4.26 -8.60 -17.75
C PRO A 58 3.92 -9.22 -16.39
N THR A 59 2.97 -10.16 -16.35
CA THR A 59 2.60 -10.90 -15.14
C THR A 59 3.82 -11.68 -14.60
N GLY A 60 3.96 -11.77 -13.27
CA GLY A 60 5.11 -12.42 -12.65
C GLY A 60 6.42 -11.61 -12.61
N ALA A 61 6.48 -10.42 -13.25
CA ALA A 61 7.65 -9.55 -13.22
C ALA A 61 7.82 -8.73 -11.92
N GLY A 62 7.13 -9.11 -10.83
CA GLY A 62 7.24 -8.45 -9.54
C GLY A 62 6.64 -7.04 -9.50
N LYS A 63 5.51 -6.81 -10.20
CA LYS A 63 4.78 -5.53 -10.19
C LYS A 63 4.40 -5.07 -8.78
N SER A 64 4.11 -6.00 -7.88
CA SER A 64 3.72 -5.71 -6.50
C SER A 64 4.78 -4.91 -5.75
N LEU A 65 6.07 -5.21 -5.97
CA LEU A 65 7.18 -4.47 -5.35
C LEU A 65 7.17 -2.98 -5.71
N CYS A 66 6.66 -2.62 -6.90
CA CYS A 66 6.59 -1.24 -7.36
C CYS A 66 5.60 -0.35 -6.60
N PHE A 67 4.69 -0.93 -5.82
CA PHE A 67 3.81 -0.17 -4.93
C PHE A 67 3.98 -0.56 -3.45
N GLN A 68 4.37 -1.80 -3.14
CA GLN A 68 4.58 -2.24 -1.76
C GLN A 68 5.82 -1.58 -1.14
N VAL A 69 6.96 -1.55 -1.86
CA VAL A 69 8.16 -0.90 -1.34
C VAL A 69 7.92 0.60 -1.10
N PRO A 70 7.33 1.37 -2.04
CA PRO A 70 7.00 2.75 -1.76
C PRO A 70 6.03 2.96 -0.60
N ALA A 71 5.05 2.08 -0.41
CA ALA A 71 4.13 2.16 0.73
C ALA A 71 4.85 2.03 2.07
N LEU A 72 5.89 1.19 2.13
CA LEU A 72 6.73 1.01 3.31
C LEU A 72 7.77 2.12 3.50
N CYS A 73 8.18 2.81 2.44
CA CYS A 73 9.14 3.92 2.53
C CYS A 73 8.49 5.24 2.96
N ARG A 74 7.18 5.38 2.76
CA ARG A 74 6.44 6.63 3.00
C ARG A 74 5.67 6.57 4.32
N LYS A 75 5.47 7.74 4.92
CA LYS A 75 4.59 7.88 6.08
C LYS A 75 3.14 7.61 5.68
N GLY A 76 2.43 6.83 6.50
CA GLY A 76 1.00 6.54 6.31
C GLY A 76 0.71 5.19 5.65
N VAL A 77 -0.56 4.81 5.58
CA VAL A 77 -0.97 3.52 5.01
C VAL A 77 -0.95 3.56 3.48
N GLY A 78 -0.40 2.53 2.84
CA GLY A 78 -0.53 2.32 1.40
C GLY A 78 -1.84 1.61 1.06
N ILE A 79 -2.65 2.18 0.18
CA ILE A 79 -3.92 1.59 -0.24
C ILE A 79 -3.77 0.95 -1.62
N VAL A 80 -4.08 -0.33 -1.73
CA VAL A 80 -3.99 -1.10 -2.97
C VAL A 80 -5.38 -1.55 -3.38
N VAL A 81 -5.87 -1.06 -4.50
CA VAL A 81 -7.16 -1.44 -5.08
C VAL A 81 -6.91 -2.65 -5.98
N SER A 82 -7.56 -3.79 -5.73
CA SER A 82 -7.41 -5.00 -6.55
C SER A 82 -8.76 -5.67 -6.77
N PRO A 83 -9.10 -6.11 -7.99
CA PRO A 83 -10.38 -6.77 -8.28
C PRO A 83 -10.45 -8.23 -7.81
N LEU A 84 -9.31 -8.87 -7.49
CA LEU A 84 -9.25 -10.30 -7.21
C LEU A 84 -9.08 -10.59 -5.72
N ILE A 85 -10.18 -10.91 -5.03
CA ILE A 85 -10.21 -11.19 -3.58
C ILE A 85 -9.23 -12.32 -3.19
N ALA A 86 -9.16 -13.40 -3.99
CA ALA A 86 -8.24 -14.50 -3.72
C ALA A 86 -6.77 -14.04 -3.73
N LEU A 87 -6.39 -13.25 -4.74
CA LEU A 87 -5.05 -12.70 -4.85
C LEU A 87 -4.74 -11.71 -3.72
N MET A 88 -5.72 -10.88 -3.33
CA MET A 88 -5.57 -9.98 -2.18
C MET A 88 -5.21 -10.75 -0.90
N ARG A 89 -5.91 -11.87 -0.64
CA ARG A 89 -5.64 -12.70 0.54
C ARG A 89 -4.22 -13.25 0.51
N ASP A 90 -3.82 -13.84 -0.61
CA ASP A 90 -2.49 -14.44 -0.76
C ASP A 90 -1.38 -13.38 -0.60
N GLN A 91 -1.58 -12.17 -1.13
CA GLN A 91 -0.65 -11.04 -0.94
C GLN A 91 -0.58 -10.57 0.52
N VAL A 92 -1.74 -10.44 1.20
CA VAL A 92 -1.79 -10.03 2.61
C VAL A 92 -1.13 -11.08 3.51
N GLU A 93 -1.36 -12.36 3.27
CA GLU A 93 -0.72 -13.45 4.01
C GLU A 93 0.80 -13.44 3.81
N ALA A 94 1.26 -13.30 2.57
CA ALA A 94 2.69 -13.18 2.27
C ALA A 94 3.33 -11.97 2.99
N LEU A 95 2.68 -10.81 2.95
CA LEU A 95 3.17 -9.62 3.65
C LEU A 95 3.24 -9.82 5.17
N LYS A 96 2.22 -10.44 5.76
CA LYS A 96 2.21 -10.76 7.20
C LYS A 96 3.34 -11.71 7.60
N GLN A 97 3.67 -12.69 6.75
CA GLN A 97 4.80 -13.59 6.97
C GLN A 97 6.15 -12.86 6.96
N LEU A 98 6.26 -11.75 6.22
CA LEU A 98 7.42 -10.87 6.22
C LEU A 98 7.42 -9.86 7.38
N GLY A 99 6.44 -9.92 8.29
CA GLY A 99 6.27 -8.99 9.40
C GLY A 99 5.57 -7.68 9.04
N VAL A 100 5.21 -7.48 7.77
CA VAL A 100 4.48 -6.29 7.33
C VAL A 100 3.04 -6.35 7.81
N ARG A 101 2.54 -5.27 8.43
CA ARG A 101 1.15 -5.22 8.90
C ARG A 101 0.26 -4.84 7.73
N ALA A 102 -0.25 -5.86 7.07
CA ALA A 102 -1.17 -5.75 5.94
C ALA A 102 -2.57 -6.26 6.31
N ALA A 103 -3.59 -5.69 5.69
CA ALA A 103 -4.97 -6.15 5.80
C ALA A 103 -5.70 -6.09 4.46
N ALA A 104 -6.80 -6.84 4.34
CA ALA A 104 -7.72 -6.77 3.20
C ALA A 104 -9.07 -6.23 3.66
N LEU A 105 -9.73 -5.44 2.82
CA LEU A 105 -11.08 -4.92 3.01
C LEU A 105 -11.91 -5.27 1.77
N ASN A 106 -12.82 -6.23 1.92
CA ASN A 106 -13.68 -6.76 0.87
C ASN A 106 -15.10 -7.05 1.44
N SER A 107 -16.00 -7.58 0.61
CA SER A 107 -17.37 -7.90 1.02
C SER A 107 -17.47 -9.04 2.04
N SER A 108 -16.45 -9.88 2.15
CA SER A 108 -16.47 -11.10 2.96
C SER A 108 -15.98 -10.90 4.41
N LEU A 109 -15.51 -9.70 4.77
CA LEU A 109 -15.11 -9.42 6.15
C LEU A 109 -16.31 -9.47 7.10
N SER A 110 -16.09 -10.14 8.22
CA SER A 110 -16.96 -10.02 9.38
C SER A 110 -16.89 -8.61 9.98
N ARG A 111 -17.87 -8.29 10.83
CA ARG A 111 -17.94 -7.00 11.51
C ARG A 111 -16.71 -6.76 12.41
N ASP A 112 -16.23 -7.79 13.08
CA ASP A 112 -15.09 -7.70 13.99
C ASP A 112 -13.78 -7.47 13.22
N GLU A 113 -13.59 -8.15 12.09
CA GLU A 113 -12.44 -7.91 11.21
C GLU A 113 -12.46 -6.48 10.64
N PHE A 114 -13.63 -5.97 10.25
CA PHE A 114 -13.76 -4.60 9.79
C PHE A 114 -13.35 -3.60 10.89
N PHE A 115 -13.81 -3.80 12.12
CA PHE A 115 -13.41 -2.95 13.24
C PHE A 115 -11.92 -3.04 13.55
N ALA A 116 -11.32 -4.23 13.48
CA ALA A 116 -9.88 -4.38 13.67
C ALA A 116 -9.07 -3.61 12.60
N VAL A 117 -9.50 -3.67 11.33
CA VAL A 117 -8.90 -2.90 10.24
C VAL A 117 -9.05 -1.39 10.49
N ARG A 118 -10.26 -0.97 10.88
CA ARG A 118 -10.55 0.44 11.19
C ARG A 118 -9.65 0.96 12.31
N ASP A 119 -9.55 0.19 13.39
CA ASP A 119 -8.78 0.58 14.56
C ASP A 119 -7.29 0.67 14.19
N ALA A 120 -6.75 -0.31 13.44
CA ALA A 120 -5.36 -0.29 12.95
C ALA A 120 -5.04 0.93 12.07
N ILE A 121 -5.98 1.32 11.19
CA ILE A 121 -5.82 2.52 10.37
C ILE A 121 -5.86 3.78 11.23
N SER A 122 -6.80 3.87 12.17
CA SER A 122 -6.96 5.03 13.05
C SER A 122 -5.78 5.22 14.02
N SER A 123 -5.14 4.12 14.45
CA SER A 123 -3.92 4.15 15.24
C SER A 123 -2.66 4.33 14.39
N GLY A 124 -2.77 4.39 13.06
CA GLY A 124 -1.62 4.48 12.18
C GLY A 124 -0.68 3.27 12.29
N THR A 125 -1.19 2.10 12.65
CA THR A 125 -0.42 0.84 12.79
C THR A 125 -0.60 -0.08 11.58
N LEU A 126 -1.22 0.39 10.50
CA LEU A 126 -1.33 -0.38 9.25
C LEU A 126 -0.33 0.13 8.22
N ASP A 127 0.42 -0.78 7.61
CA ASP A 127 1.37 -0.48 6.54
C ASP A 127 0.70 -0.53 5.17
N LEU A 128 -0.09 -1.59 4.92
CA LEU A 128 -0.81 -1.78 3.66
C LEU A 128 -2.26 -2.22 3.86
N LEU A 129 -3.16 -1.65 3.07
CA LEU A 129 -4.55 -2.04 2.96
C LEU A 129 -4.88 -2.42 1.52
N TYR A 130 -5.21 -3.69 1.29
CA TYR A 130 -5.84 -4.13 0.06
C TYR A 130 -7.34 -3.87 0.14
N VAL A 131 -7.94 -3.25 -0.87
CA VAL A 131 -9.37 -2.95 -0.91
C VAL A 131 -9.98 -3.34 -2.25
N THR A 132 -11.19 -3.87 -2.23
CA THR A 132 -11.91 -4.15 -3.47
C THR A 132 -12.54 -2.87 -4.06
N PRO A 133 -12.75 -2.79 -5.39
CA PRO A 133 -13.26 -1.58 -6.03
C PRO A 133 -14.64 -1.16 -5.51
N GLU A 134 -15.51 -2.11 -5.18
CA GLU A 134 -16.84 -1.82 -4.63
C GLU A 134 -16.77 -1.27 -3.19
N ARG A 135 -15.73 -1.58 -2.42
CA ARG A 135 -15.55 -1.05 -1.06
C ARG A 135 -15.01 0.38 -1.06
N ILE A 136 -14.17 0.74 -2.02
CA ILE A 136 -13.52 2.06 -2.06
C ILE A 136 -14.52 3.23 -2.23
N VAL A 137 -15.66 2.96 -2.87
CA VAL A 137 -16.70 3.97 -3.15
C VAL A 137 -17.71 4.13 -2.02
N THR A 138 -17.58 3.36 -0.93
CA THR A 138 -18.52 3.42 0.19
C THR A 138 -18.23 4.59 1.13
N ASP A 139 -19.28 5.16 1.73
CA ASP A 139 -19.12 6.22 2.75
C ASP A 139 -18.28 5.74 3.94
N GLY A 140 -18.44 4.47 4.35
CA GLY A 140 -17.63 3.89 5.43
C GLY A 140 -16.13 3.87 5.12
N PHE A 141 -15.75 3.64 3.85
CA PHE A 141 -14.35 3.75 3.43
C PHE A 141 -13.88 5.20 3.44
N ARG A 142 -14.71 6.15 2.97
CA ARG A 142 -14.40 7.59 3.00
C ARG A 142 -14.16 8.09 4.42
N GLU A 143 -14.99 7.68 5.37
CA GLU A 143 -14.81 8.00 6.80
C GLU A 143 -13.54 7.40 7.38
N LEU A 144 -13.22 6.16 6.98
CA LEU A 144 -12.03 5.44 7.40
C LEU A 144 -10.74 6.15 6.96
N ILE A 145 -10.65 6.53 5.68
CA ILE A 145 -9.46 7.21 5.14
C ILE A 145 -9.38 8.69 5.55
N GLY A 146 -10.52 9.34 5.84
CA GLY A 146 -10.55 10.77 6.16
C GLY A 146 -9.79 11.16 7.43
N LYS A 147 -9.42 10.19 8.26
CA LYS A 147 -8.63 10.38 9.49
C LYS A 147 -7.23 9.74 9.41
N ALA A 148 -6.88 9.15 8.28
CA ALA A 148 -5.65 8.39 8.11
C ALA A 148 -4.59 9.18 7.34
N ASP A 149 -3.33 9.07 7.74
CA ASP A 149 -2.20 9.46 6.91
C ASP A 149 -2.08 8.44 5.76
N ILE A 150 -2.22 8.88 4.51
CA ILE A 150 -2.11 8.01 3.34
C ILE A 150 -0.72 8.13 2.72
N ALA A 151 -0.02 7.00 2.59
CA ALA A 151 1.25 6.94 1.90
C ALA A 151 1.06 7.03 0.38
N LEU A 152 0.19 6.21 -0.20
CA LEU A 152 -0.11 6.19 -1.63
C LEU A 152 -1.39 5.43 -1.93
N PHE A 153 -1.88 5.60 -3.16
CA PHE A 153 -2.85 4.70 -3.77
C PHE A 153 -2.19 3.94 -4.93
N ALA A 154 -2.48 2.64 -5.02
CA ALA A 154 -2.10 1.79 -6.13
C ALA A 154 -3.33 1.08 -6.68
N ILE A 155 -3.41 0.96 -8.01
CA ILE A 155 -4.48 0.21 -8.68
C ILE A 155 -3.82 -1.00 -9.33
N ASP A 156 -4.06 -2.18 -8.76
CA ASP A 156 -3.64 -3.46 -9.31
C ASP A 156 -4.63 -3.92 -10.38
N GLU A 157 -4.11 -4.60 -11.39
CA GLU A 157 -4.87 -4.97 -12.59
C GLU A 157 -5.65 -3.79 -13.20
N ALA A 158 -4.99 -2.63 -13.34
CA ALA A 158 -5.56 -1.45 -13.98
C ALA A 158 -6.12 -1.72 -15.39
N HIS A 159 -5.69 -2.81 -16.05
CA HIS A 159 -6.22 -3.27 -17.32
C HIS A 159 -7.68 -3.76 -17.23
N CYS A 160 -8.14 -4.18 -16.04
CA CYS A 160 -9.53 -4.50 -15.74
C CYS A 160 -10.41 -3.26 -15.55
N PHE A 161 -9.82 -2.06 -15.47
CA PHE A 161 -10.54 -0.80 -15.38
C PHE A 161 -10.52 -0.11 -16.76
N PRO A 162 -11.68 0.31 -17.31
CA PRO A 162 -11.68 1.31 -18.37
C PRO A 162 -11.19 2.64 -17.76
N VAL A 163 -9.87 2.89 -17.85
CA VAL A 163 -9.11 4.10 -17.50
C VAL A 163 -9.87 5.07 -16.58
N PHE A 164 -9.76 4.86 -15.27
CA PHE A 164 -9.99 5.90 -14.28
C PHE A 164 -8.66 6.58 -13.97
N THR A 165 -8.52 7.81 -14.48
CA THR A 165 -7.43 8.73 -14.15
C THR A 165 -7.56 9.14 -12.69
N VAL A 166 -6.62 8.77 -11.82
CA VAL A 166 -6.54 9.35 -10.48
C VAL A 166 -6.13 10.81 -10.66
N SER A 167 -7.09 11.72 -10.48
CA SER A 167 -6.88 13.15 -10.54
C SER A 167 -6.31 13.63 -9.21
N GLY A 168 -5.01 13.95 -9.21
CA GLY A 168 -4.32 14.58 -8.09
C GLY A 168 -2.87 14.92 -8.43
N LEU A 169 -2.69 16.04 -9.15
CA LEU A 169 -1.45 16.74 -9.53
C LEU A 169 -0.81 16.40 -10.89
N LYS A 170 -0.42 17.46 -11.61
CA LYS A 170 0.03 17.47 -13.01
C LYS A 170 1.41 16.82 -13.17
N GLN A 171 1.54 15.79 -14.00
CA GLN A 171 2.40 15.76 -15.20
C GLN A 171 2.43 14.34 -15.81
N LYS A 172 2.06 14.25 -17.09
CA LYS A 172 2.27 13.06 -17.93
C LYS A 172 3.76 12.80 -18.09
N VAL A 173 4.22 11.59 -17.81
CA VAL A 173 5.47 11.05 -18.37
C VAL A 173 5.11 9.83 -19.20
N SER A 174 5.07 10.02 -20.52
CA SER A 174 5.09 8.95 -21.50
C SER A 174 6.55 8.55 -21.70
N ALA A 175 6.90 7.32 -21.35
CA ALA A 175 8.22 6.77 -21.68
C ALA A 175 8.13 6.10 -23.05
N THR A 176 8.26 6.90 -24.11
CA THR A 176 8.58 6.43 -25.46
C THR A 176 10.08 6.29 -25.55
N HIS A 177 10.59 5.12 -25.94
CA HIS A 177 11.73 4.91 -26.84
C HIS A 177 11.51 3.54 -27.49
#